data_AF-A0A7S3AQG1-F1
#
_entry.id   AF-A0A7S3AQG1-F1
#
_cell.length_a   1.000
_cell.length_b   1.000
_cell.length_c   1.000
_cell.angle_alpha   90.00
_cell.angle_beta   90.00
_cell.angle_gamma   90.00
#
_symmetry.space_group_name_H-M   'P 1'
#
loop_
_entity.id
_entity.type
_entity.pdbx_description
1 polymer ?
#
loop_
_entity_poly.entity_id
_entity_poly.type
_entity_poly.pdbx_seq_one_letter_code
_entity_poly.pdbx_strand_id
1 'polypeptide(L)'
;EEQARETSLECWGAQLTGNLGNCTPGYQRGSKHQKNKFCSSCRRCLSFPVERVCALRPELHGEFVNSWGSGVWAQSQGKYGSIKFRVLNHTNTCHGPRVLLFQKQPAPGLIDVLGGPLPDTWVQTRGVVDMFVSKGTLIPLACVP
;
A
#
# COMPACT_ATOMS: atom_id res chain seq x y z
N GLU A 1 13.87 9.90 -22.74
CA GLU A 1 12.59 10.07 -22.00
C GLU A 1 11.92 8.73 -21.68
N GLU A 2 11.85 7.80 -22.63
CA GLU A 2 11.27 6.45 -22.43
C GLU A 2 11.98 5.62 -21.35
N GLN A 3 13.31 5.62 -21.34
CA GLN A 3 14.12 4.92 -20.32
C GLN A 3 13.96 5.50 -18.89
N ALA A 4 13.65 6.81 -18.76
CA ALA A 4 13.37 7.45 -17.48
C ALA A 4 11.97 7.07 -16.94
N ARG A 5 11.02 6.83 -17.85
CA ARG A 5 9.68 6.33 -17.52
C ARG A 5 9.73 4.86 -17.11
N GLU A 6 10.54 4.06 -17.79
CA GLU A 6 10.72 2.63 -17.52
C GLU A 6 11.41 2.37 -16.17
N THR A 7 12.45 3.14 -15.84
CA THR A 7 13.08 3.12 -14.50
C THR A 7 12.13 3.58 -13.39
N SER A 8 11.23 4.54 -13.67
CA SER A 8 10.20 4.97 -12.72
C SER A 8 9.14 3.88 -12.43
N LEU A 9 8.90 2.93 -13.36
CA LEU A 9 8.01 1.77 -13.12
C LEU A 9 8.55 0.83 -12.03
N GLU A 10 9.86 0.86 -11.76
CA GLU A 10 10.43 0.05 -10.69
C GLU A 10 10.08 0.58 -9.29
N CYS A 11 9.65 1.84 -9.19
CA CYS A 11 9.25 2.41 -7.92
C CYS A 11 7.98 1.75 -7.39
N TRP A 12 8.04 1.21 -6.17
CA TRP A 12 6.87 0.65 -5.51
C TRP A 12 5.76 1.70 -5.31
N GLY A 13 6.11 2.97 -5.12
CA GLY A 13 5.12 4.05 -5.03
C GLY A 13 4.27 4.17 -6.30
N ALA A 14 4.90 4.12 -7.48
CA ALA A 14 4.18 4.11 -8.75
C ALA A 14 3.33 2.86 -8.92
N GLN A 15 3.86 1.68 -8.58
CA GLN A 15 3.11 0.44 -8.69
C GLN A 15 1.89 0.38 -7.76
N LEU A 16 2.02 0.89 -6.54
CA LEU A 16 0.94 0.91 -5.54
C LEU A 16 -0.17 1.90 -5.93
N THR A 17 0.20 3.08 -6.40
CA THR A 17 -0.76 4.14 -6.79
C THR A 17 -1.32 3.95 -8.19
N GLY A 18 -0.59 3.27 -9.07
CA GLY A 18 -0.87 3.25 -10.51
C GLY A 18 -0.46 4.54 -11.23
N ASN A 19 0.31 5.42 -10.58
CA ASN A 19 0.67 6.74 -11.10
C ASN A 19 2.17 7.02 -10.97
N LEU A 20 2.82 7.33 -12.11
CA LEU A 20 4.24 7.68 -12.18
C LEU A 20 4.51 9.17 -11.92
N GLY A 21 3.50 10.05 -12.01
CA GLY A 21 3.66 11.50 -12.01
C GLY A 21 4.31 12.07 -10.74
N ASN A 22 4.23 11.35 -9.63
CA ASN A 22 4.83 11.75 -8.35
C ASN A 22 6.21 11.13 -8.10
N CYS A 23 6.72 10.28 -9.00
CA CYS A 23 8.02 9.62 -8.82
C CYS A 23 9.17 10.55 -9.17
N THR A 24 10.25 10.45 -8.39
CA THR A 24 11.52 11.11 -8.72
C THR A 24 12.07 10.54 -10.04
N PRO A 25 12.30 11.37 -11.08
CA PRO A 25 12.82 10.90 -12.37
C PRO A 25 14.16 10.17 -12.21
N GLY A 26 14.37 9.10 -13.00
CA GLY A 26 15.61 8.33 -13.02
C GLY A 26 15.88 7.48 -11.77
N TYR A 27 14.89 7.34 -10.88
CA TYR A 27 15.02 6.46 -9.73
C TYR A 27 15.20 4.99 -10.17
N GLN A 28 16.18 4.31 -9.56
CA GLN A 28 16.41 2.88 -9.72
C GLN A 28 16.10 2.14 -8.42
N ARG A 29 15.41 0.99 -8.54
CA ARG A 29 14.95 0.26 -7.36
C ARG A 29 16.11 -0.42 -6.63
N GLY A 30 16.39 0.07 -5.43
CA GLY A 30 17.38 -0.53 -4.53
C GLY A 30 16.93 -1.90 -3.97
N SER A 31 17.89 -2.63 -3.39
CA SER A 31 17.66 -3.95 -2.78
C SER A 31 17.59 -3.88 -1.24
N LYS A 32 17.34 -5.04 -0.60
CA LYS A 32 17.38 -5.30 0.85
C LYS A 32 16.26 -4.67 1.70
N HIS A 33 16.18 -3.35 1.78
CA HIS A 33 15.25 -2.67 2.69
C HIS A 33 13.99 -2.15 1.99
N GLN A 34 12.85 -2.19 2.66
CA GLN A 34 11.57 -1.73 2.09
C GLN A 34 11.63 -0.28 1.62
N LYS A 35 12.27 0.63 2.38
CA LYS A 35 12.45 2.04 1.97
C LYS A 35 13.20 2.19 0.64
N ASN A 36 14.13 1.27 0.35
CA ASN A 36 14.93 1.31 -0.87
C ASN A 36 14.12 0.94 -2.12
N LYS A 37 12.88 0.46 -1.96
CA LYS A 37 11.92 0.18 -3.04
C LYS A 37 11.10 1.40 -3.48
N PHE A 38 11.25 2.51 -2.76
CA PHE A 38 10.57 3.78 -3.03
C PHE A 38 11.60 4.86 -3.36
N CYS A 39 11.26 5.74 -4.30
CA CYS A 39 12.00 6.96 -4.57
C CYS A 39 11.81 7.97 -3.43
N SER A 40 12.62 9.04 -3.38
CA SER A 40 12.56 10.03 -2.30
C SER A 40 11.20 10.74 -2.20
N SER A 41 10.50 10.94 -3.32
CA SER A 41 9.15 11.49 -3.33
C SER A 41 8.12 10.53 -2.72
N CYS A 42 8.04 9.30 -3.24
CA CYS A 42 7.10 8.28 -2.76
C CYS A 42 7.36 7.78 -1.33
N ARG A 43 8.54 8.05 -0.76
CA ARG A 43 8.79 7.78 0.67
C ARG A 43 8.03 8.75 1.58
N ARG A 44 7.82 10.00 1.13
CA ARG A 44 7.28 11.08 1.95
C ARG A 44 5.76 11.04 2.03
N CYS A 45 5.09 10.75 0.91
CA CYS A 45 3.64 10.62 0.88
C CYS A 45 3.18 9.83 -0.35
N LEU A 46 2.19 8.97 -0.14
CA LEU A 46 1.39 8.29 -1.15
C LEU A 46 -0.08 8.37 -0.73
N SER A 47 -0.93 8.82 -1.63
CA SER A 47 -2.37 8.90 -1.40
C SER A 47 -3.06 7.68 -2.00
N PHE A 48 -3.93 7.03 -1.21
CA PHE A 48 -4.75 5.92 -1.68
C PHE A 48 -6.24 6.27 -1.52
N PRO A 49 -7.06 6.10 -2.57
CA PRO A 49 -8.50 6.28 -2.45
C PRO A 49 -9.10 5.28 -1.45
N VAL A 50 -10.06 5.72 -0.63
CA VAL A 50 -10.66 4.87 0.42
C VAL A 50 -11.34 3.62 -0.17
N GLU A 51 -11.84 3.69 -1.40
CA GLU A 51 -12.43 2.56 -2.11
C GLU A 51 -11.43 1.45 -2.48
N ARG A 52 -10.12 1.68 -2.30
CA ARG A 52 -9.05 0.70 -2.54
C ARG A 52 -8.39 0.22 -1.25
N VAL A 53 -8.84 0.67 -0.09
CA VAL A 53 -8.23 0.31 1.20
C VAL A 53 -9.27 -0.03 2.24
N CYS A 54 -8.94 -0.93 3.16
CA CYS A 54 -9.76 -1.16 4.34
C CYS A 54 -8.90 -1.49 5.57
N ALA A 55 -9.47 -1.29 6.76
CA ALA A 55 -8.90 -1.82 7.99
C ALA A 55 -9.10 -3.33 7.97
N LEU A 56 -8.02 -4.10 7.81
CA LEU A 56 -8.06 -5.55 7.75
C LEU A 56 -8.56 -6.11 9.08
N ARG A 57 -9.52 -7.04 9.02
CA ARG A 57 -10.03 -7.73 10.21
C ARG A 57 -8.93 -8.54 10.89
N PRO A 58 -8.80 -8.48 12.24
CA PRO A 58 -7.77 -9.22 12.97
C PRO A 58 -7.76 -10.73 12.69
N GLU A 59 -8.93 -11.32 12.50
CA GLU A 59 -9.10 -12.76 12.24
C GLU A 59 -8.46 -13.18 10.91
N LEU A 60 -8.31 -12.24 9.96
CA LEU A 60 -7.75 -12.49 8.63
C LEU A 60 -6.25 -12.15 8.52
N HIS A 61 -5.60 -11.75 9.61
CA HIS A 61 -4.18 -11.38 9.62
C HIS A 61 -3.23 -12.52 9.21
N GLY A 62 -3.63 -13.78 9.42
CA GLY A 62 -2.87 -14.96 8.98
C GLY A 62 -3.09 -15.33 7.51
N GLU A 63 -4.21 -14.93 6.93
CA GLU A 63 -4.59 -15.24 5.54
C GLU A 63 -4.03 -14.20 4.56
N PHE A 64 -3.98 -12.95 4.97
CA PHE A 64 -3.42 -11.85 4.18
C PHE A 64 -2.02 -11.49 4.69
N VAL A 65 -1.01 -12.06 4.02
CA VAL A 65 0.39 -11.81 4.31
C VAL A 65 1.10 -11.33 3.05
N ASN A 66 1.99 -10.35 3.18
CA ASN A 66 2.80 -9.90 2.07
C ASN A 66 3.70 -11.03 1.57
N SER A 67 3.85 -11.16 0.24
CA SER A 67 4.75 -12.14 -0.35
C SER A 67 6.21 -11.84 0.00
N TRP A 68 6.99 -12.88 0.24
CA TRP A 68 8.45 -12.81 0.41
C TRP A 68 9.20 -12.56 -0.92
N GLY A 69 8.51 -12.68 -2.05
CA GLY A 69 9.04 -12.42 -3.39
C GLY A 69 9.41 -10.95 -3.63
N SER A 70 10.13 -10.69 -4.73
CA SER A 70 10.64 -9.36 -5.10
C SER A 70 9.56 -8.36 -5.56
N GLY A 71 8.31 -8.79 -5.67
CA GLY A 71 7.17 -8.02 -6.16
C GLY A 71 6.47 -7.18 -5.09
N VAL A 72 5.69 -6.19 -5.55
CA VAL A 72 4.84 -5.36 -4.68
C VAL A 72 3.64 -6.15 -4.21
N TRP A 73 2.91 -6.78 -5.14
CA TRP A 73 1.61 -7.35 -4.87
C TRP A 73 1.72 -8.81 -4.44
N ALA A 74 1.10 -9.14 -3.30
CA ALA A 74 0.72 -10.51 -2.97
C ALA A 74 -0.59 -10.86 -3.71
N GLN A 75 -0.92 -12.14 -3.78
CA GLN A 75 -2.16 -12.61 -4.38
C GLN A 75 -2.85 -13.59 -3.45
N SER A 76 -4.15 -13.38 -3.18
CA SER A 76 -4.95 -14.32 -2.41
C SER A 76 -5.22 -15.58 -3.25
N GLN A 77 -5.46 -16.70 -2.57
CA GLN A 77 -5.90 -17.93 -3.20
C GLN A 77 -7.13 -18.47 -2.47
N GLY A 78 -7.95 -19.26 -3.16
CA GLY A 78 -9.11 -19.92 -2.55
C GLY A 78 -10.31 -19.00 -2.33
N LYS A 79 -10.76 -18.90 -1.07
CA LYS A 79 -12.08 -18.37 -0.66
C LYS A 79 -12.41 -16.96 -1.17
N TYR A 80 -11.40 -16.12 -1.35
CA TYR A 80 -11.59 -14.73 -1.82
C TYR A 80 -11.22 -14.54 -3.30
N GLY A 81 -10.95 -15.63 -4.03
CA GLY A 81 -10.49 -15.59 -5.41
C GLY A 81 -9.05 -15.08 -5.52
N SER A 82 -8.69 -14.63 -6.73
CA SER A 82 -7.34 -14.18 -7.11
C SER A 82 -7.17 -12.67 -6.97
N ILE A 83 -7.42 -12.13 -5.78
CA ILE A 83 -7.25 -10.70 -5.48
C ILE A 83 -5.77 -10.39 -5.30
N LYS A 84 -5.29 -9.34 -5.96
CA LYS A 84 -3.94 -8.79 -5.74
C LYS A 84 -3.98 -7.70 -4.69
N PHE A 85 -3.16 -7.83 -3.65
CA PHE A 85 -3.19 -6.97 -2.47
C PHE A 85 -1.80 -6.67 -1.90
N ARG A 86 -1.72 -5.69 -1.01
CA ARG A 86 -0.58 -5.43 -0.12
C ARG A 86 -1.09 -5.11 1.28
N VAL A 87 -0.46 -5.69 2.30
CA VAL A 87 -0.72 -5.33 3.70
C VAL A 87 0.22 -4.22 4.14
N LEU A 88 -0.34 -3.09 4.56
CA LEU A 88 0.34 -1.91 5.08
C LEU A 88 0.12 -1.82 6.60
N ASN A 89 0.84 -0.91 7.27
CA ASN A 89 0.71 -0.66 8.72
C ASN A 89 0.76 -1.95 9.58
N HIS A 90 1.64 -2.89 9.23
CA HIS A 90 1.61 -4.27 9.74
C HIS A 90 2.76 -4.65 10.66
N THR A 91 3.76 -3.79 10.84
CA THR A 91 4.91 -4.08 11.70
C THR A 91 4.56 -3.78 13.17
N ASN A 92 5.22 -4.46 14.10
CA ASN A 92 4.86 -4.43 15.53
C ASN A 92 4.90 -3.04 16.18
N THR A 93 5.60 -2.08 15.59
CA THR A 93 5.68 -0.70 16.10
C THR A 93 4.64 0.24 15.48
N CYS A 94 3.79 -0.26 14.58
CA CYS A 94 2.68 0.49 13.98
C CYS A 94 1.52 0.63 14.98
N HIS A 95 0.80 1.76 14.89
CA HIS A 95 -0.41 2.01 15.67
C HIS A 95 -1.66 1.90 14.79
N GLY A 96 -2.77 1.47 15.38
CA GLY A 96 -4.03 1.25 14.67
C GLY A 96 -4.07 -0.04 13.86
N PRO A 97 -5.11 -0.23 13.02
CA PRO A 97 -5.32 -1.47 12.29
C PRO A 97 -4.28 -1.70 11.19
N ARG A 98 -4.06 -2.96 10.82
CA ARG A 98 -3.40 -3.30 9.55
C ARG A 98 -4.29 -2.83 8.40
N VAL A 99 -3.68 -2.35 7.32
CA VAL A 99 -4.43 -1.86 6.17
C VAL A 99 -4.24 -2.80 5.00
N LEU A 100 -5.34 -3.26 4.40
CA LEU A 100 -5.30 -4.01 3.15
C LEU A 100 -5.48 -3.04 1.99
N LEU A 101 -4.50 -2.95 1.10
CA LEU A 101 -4.57 -2.18 -0.14
C LEU A 101 -4.80 -3.13 -1.31
N PHE A 102 -5.84 -2.87 -2.09
CA PHE A 102 -6.15 -3.59 -3.32
C PHE A 102 -5.41 -2.98 -4.52
N GLN A 103 -4.86 -3.82 -5.39
CA GLN A 103 -4.20 -3.35 -6.62
C GLN A 103 -5.17 -2.61 -7.54
N LYS A 104 -6.39 -3.15 -7.67
CA LYS A 104 -7.50 -2.56 -8.41
C LYS A 104 -8.68 -2.34 -7.48
N GLN A 105 -9.69 -1.60 -7.92
CA GLN A 105 -10.93 -1.49 -7.17
C GLN A 105 -11.50 -2.90 -6.92
N PRO A 106 -11.76 -3.27 -5.64
CA PRO A 106 -12.33 -4.57 -5.31
C PRO A 106 -13.78 -4.67 -5.81
N ALA A 107 -14.28 -5.89 -5.95
CA ALA A 107 -15.70 -6.12 -6.23
C ALA A 107 -16.57 -5.54 -5.09
N PRO A 108 -17.80 -5.07 -5.39
CA PRO A 108 -18.71 -4.55 -4.37
C PRO A 108 -18.89 -5.52 -3.19
N GLY A 109 -18.92 -5.00 -1.97
CA GLY A 109 -19.08 -5.77 -0.72
C GLY A 109 -17.82 -6.51 -0.24
N LEU A 110 -16.77 -6.64 -1.05
CA LEU A 110 -15.56 -7.35 -0.64
C LEU A 110 -14.81 -6.64 0.50
N ILE A 111 -14.80 -5.29 0.50
CA ILE A 111 -14.22 -4.51 1.60
C ILE A 111 -14.95 -4.81 2.92
N ASP A 112 -16.28 -4.90 2.89
CA ASP A 112 -17.09 -5.18 4.08
C ASP A 112 -16.84 -6.59 4.63
N VAL A 113 -16.54 -7.55 3.74
CA VAL A 113 -16.20 -8.93 4.13
C VAL A 113 -14.80 -9.01 4.75
N LEU A 114 -13.80 -8.38 4.12
CA LEU A 114 -12.39 -8.51 4.52
C LEU A 114 -11.98 -7.54 5.63
N GLY A 115 -12.71 -6.44 5.78
CA GLY A 115 -12.29 -5.33 6.59
C GLY A 115 -13.45 -4.57 7.22
N GLY A 116 -13.09 -3.43 7.79
CA GLY A 116 -14.01 -2.38 8.21
C GLY A 116 -13.51 -1.02 7.74
N PRO A 117 -14.23 0.05 8.12
CA PRO A 117 -13.80 1.41 7.83
C PRO A 117 -12.42 1.69 8.45
N LEU A 118 -11.64 2.52 7.78
CA LEU A 118 -10.43 3.09 8.38
C LEU A 118 -10.83 4.08 9.47
N PRO A 119 -9.97 4.33 10.48
CA PRO A 119 -10.21 5.41 11.44
C PRO A 119 -10.48 6.74 10.72
N ASP A 120 -11.53 7.46 11.13
CA ASP A 120 -11.93 8.71 10.48
C ASP A 120 -10.80 9.74 10.43
N THR A 121 -9.96 9.76 11.47
CA THR A 121 -8.78 10.64 11.56
C THR A 121 -7.72 10.36 10.49
N TRP A 122 -7.77 9.21 9.82
CA TRP A 122 -6.86 8.86 8.73
C TRP A 122 -7.39 9.29 7.37
N VAL A 123 -8.71 9.46 7.24
CA VAL A 123 -9.39 9.77 5.98
C VAL A 123 -9.47 11.28 5.80
N GLN A 124 -8.88 11.76 4.71
CA GLN A 124 -8.94 13.19 4.37
C GLN A 124 -10.28 13.53 3.73
N THR A 125 -10.68 14.80 3.79
CA THR A 125 -11.94 15.32 3.21
C THR A 125 -12.14 14.95 1.74
N ARG A 126 -11.05 14.75 0.99
CA ARG A 126 -11.08 14.33 -0.42
C ARG A 126 -11.28 12.82 -0.65
N GLY A 127 -11.56 12.04 0.41
CA GLY A 127 -11.80 10.60 0.29
C GLY A 127 -10.54 9.77 0.03
N VAL A 128 -9.39 10.20 0.55
CA VAL A 128 -8.13 9.43 0.46
C VAL A 128 -7.48 9.28 1.81
N VAL A 129 -6.62 8.27 1.92
CA VAL A 129 -5.71 8.10 3.05
C VAL A 129 -4.28 8.29 2.57
N ASP A 130 -3.59 9.24 3.19
CA ASP A 130 -2.18 9.49 2.92
C ASP A 130 -1.31 8.59 3.80
N MET A 131 -0.35 7.93 3.18
CA MET A 131 0.58 6.99 3.79
C MET A 131 2.03 7.39 3.48
N PHE A 132 2.96 7.09 4.38
CA PHE A 132 4.38 7.33 4.15
C PHE A 132 5.23 6.14 4.61
N VAL A 133 6.45 6.05 4.08
CA VAL A 133 7.32 4.91 4.33
C VAL A 133 8.03 5.08 5.66
N SER A 134 7.68 4.24 6.63
CA SER A 134 8.30 4.22 7.96
C SER A 134 8.13 2.86 8.61
N LYS A 135 8.93 2.58 9.65
CA LYS A 135 8.82 1.33 10.45
C LYS A 135 8.86 0.05 9.59
N GLY A 136 9.56 0.09 8.46
CA GLY A 136 9.64 -1.03 7.52
C GLY A 136 8.36 -1.29 6.72
N THR A 137 7.39 -0.36 6.67
CA THR A 137 6.14 -0.47 5.91
C THR A 137 5.66 0.90 5.43
N LEU A 138 4.43 0.99 4.89
CA LEU A 138 3.70 2.24 4.76
C LEU A 138 2.78 2.39 5.97
N ILE A 139 2.81 3.55 6.63
CA ILE A 139 1.94 3.87 7.78
C ILE A 139 1.14 5.14 7.48
N PRO A 140 -0.04 5.34 8.10
CA PRO A 140 -0.84 6.54 7.91
C PRO A 140 -0.09 7.79 8.36
N LEU A 141 -0.18 8.89 7.60
CA LEU A 141 0.38 10.18 8.02
C LEU A 141 -0.22 10.67 9.34
N ALA A 142 -1.48 10.34 9.61
CA ALA A 142 -2.15 10.66 10.87
C ALA A 142 -1.53 9.96 12.10
N CYS A 143 -0.66 8.97 11.90
CA CYS A 143 0.08 8.26 12.96
C CYS A 143 1.51 8.77 13.13
N VAL A 144 1.90 9.86 12.47
CA VAL A 144 3.16 10.57 12.73
C VAL A 144 3.02 11.33 14.05
N PRO A 145 3.94 11.15 15.01
CA PRO A 145 3.98 11.94 16.23
C PRO A 145 4.13 13.45 15.98
#